data_AF-A0A1V5IFB0-F1
#
_entry.id   AF-A0A1V5IFB0-F1
#
_cell.length_a   1.000
_cell.length_b   1.000
_cell.length_c   1.000
_cell.angle_alpha   90.00
_cell.angle_beta   90.00
_cell.angle_gamma   90.00
#
_symmetry.space_group_name_H-M   'P 1'
#
loop_
_entity.id
_entity.type
_entity.pdbx_description
1 polymer ?
#
loop_
_entity_poly.entity_id
_entity_poly.type
_entity_poly.pdbx_seq_one_letter_code
_entity_poly.pdbx_strand_id
1 'polypeptide(L)'
;MTAGDGVITGFTDCVVAVLLHLGCDAWASTQPDVRGIQAAVAAGAGVLFLADDHRFIALNVTRGCSVDDDPATADGYVAALEAAAGGLGGREVLLLGLGPVGRAAARRLIAKGASVLVVEPDEERVVAAQEVGLEVKAVELAAGLSRCALVVDASPAAAIINTDDLLPGTIAAVPGLPSAFTPAAQAALGARHIHEPLAIGVAVMAVRAVL
;
A
#
# COMPACT_ATOMS: atom_id res chain seq x y z
N MET A 1 -18.83 -4.39 -1.48
CA MET A 1 -19.79 -4.73 -2.55
C MET A 1 -20.05 -6.23 -2.52
N THR A 2 -21.11 -6.74 -3.15
CA THR A 2 -21.34 -8.19 -3.35
C THR A 2 -20.91 -8.68 -4.74
N ALA A 3 -20.39 -7.77 -5.57
CA ALA A 3 -19.85 -8.10 -6.89
C ALA A 3 -18.58 -8.96 -6.78
N GLY A 4 -18.28 -9.71 -7.85
CA GLY A 4 -17.06 -10.51 -7.93
C GLY A 4 -17.06 -11.71 -6.99
N ASP A 5 -15.95 -11.92 -6.29
CA ASP A 5 -15.77 -12.94 -5.24
C ASP A 5 -16.60 -12.63 -3.98
N GLY A 6 -17.24 -11.46 -3.94
CA GLY A 6 -18.27 -11.11 -2.98
C GLY A 6 -17.72 -10.46 -1.71
N VAL A 7 -18.40 -10.69 -0.58
CA VAL A 7 -18.09 -9.99 0.67
C VAL A 7 -16.95 -10.68 1.40
N ILE A 8 -15.86 -9.95 1.63
CA ILE A 8 -14.80 -10.36 2.56
C ILE A 8 -15.26 -10.12 4.00
N THR A 9 -15.45 -11.21 4.76
CA THR A 9 -15.87 -11.14 6.16
C THR A 9 -14.93 -10.28 6.99
N GLY A 10 -15.49 -9.33 7.75
CA GLY A 10 -14.75 -8.43 8.63
C GLY A 10 -14.08 -7.23 7.95
N PHE A 11 -14.02 -7.18 6.61
CA PHE A 11 -13.39 -6.06 5.89
C PHE A 11 -14.05 -4.72 6.24
N THR A 12 -15.37 -4.63 6.13
CA THR A 12 -16.11 -3.39 6.43
C THR A 12 -15.94 -2.97 7.88
N ASP A 13 -15.95 -3.92 8.81
CA ASP A 13 -15.78 -3.64 10.24
C ASP A 13 -14.38 -3.08 10.53
N CYS A 14 -13.35 -3.62 9.87
CA CYS A 14 -11.98 -3.09 9.95
C CYS A 14 -11.90 -1.66 9.40
N VAL A 15 -12.48 -1.39 8.23
CA VAL A 15 -12.49 -0.02 7.65
C VAL A 15 -13.18 0.96 8.61
N VAL A 16 -14.35 0.60 9.16
CA VAL A 16 -15.06 1.42 10.14
C VAL A 16 -14.20 1.65 11.39
N ALA A 17 -13.57 0.60 11.93
CA ALA A 17 -12.71 0.73 13.11
C ALA A 17 -11.53 1.69 12.88
N VAL A 18 -10.90 1.63 11.70
CA VAL A 18 -9.82 2.56 11.32
C VAL A 18 -10.34 3.99 11.22
N LEU A 19 -11.47 4.21 10.56
CA LEU A 19 -12.07 5.55 10.44
C LEU A 19 -12.45 6.14 11.79
N LEU A 20 -13.06 5.33 12.67
CA LEU A 20 -13.37 5.74 14.05
C LEU A 20 -12.09 6.05 14.84
N HIS A 21 -11.02 5.27 14.67
CA HIS A 21 -9.73 5.54 15.29
C HIS A 21 -9.11 6.87 14.85
N LEU A 22 -9.34 7.28 13.60
CA LEU A 22 -8.94 8.59 13.07
C LEU A 22 -9.87 9.75 13.50
N GLY A 23 -10.95 9.45 14.22
CA GLY A 23 -11.92 10.44 14.71
C GLY A 23 -13.02 10.79 13.71
N CYS A 24 -13.20 10.00 12.64
CA CYS A 24 -14.34 10.16 11.75
C CYS A 24 -15.63 9.60 12.39
N ASP A 25 -16.78 10.18 12.04
CA ASP A 25 -18.09 9.55 12.29
C ASP A 25 -18.36 8.54 11.16
N ALA A 26 -18.20 7.25 11.45
CA ALA A 26 -18.20 6.18 10.46
C ALA A 26 -19.07 5.00 10.88
N TRP A 27 -19.80 4.44 9.93
CA TRP A 27 -20.68 3.29 10.13
C TRP A 27 -20.77 2.44 8.86
N ALA A 28 -21.12 1.16 9.04
CA ALA A 28 -21.41 0.25 7.93
C ALA A 28 -22.89 0.36 7.53
N SER A 29 -23.16 0.40 6.22
CA SER A 29 -24.53 0.22 5.72
C SER A 29 -25.01 -1.20 5.96
N THR A 30 -26.27 -1.37 6.36
CA THR A 30 -26.91 -2.69 6.54
C THR A 30 -27.34 -3.33 5.21
N GLN A 31 -27.41 -2.55 4.14
CA GLN A 31 -27.70 -3.02 2.79
C GLN A 31 -26.42 -2.94 1.93
N PRO A 32 -26.16 -3.93 1.05
CA PRO A 32 -25.02 -3.88 0.15
C PRO A 32 -25.33 -3.06 -1.12
N ASP A 33 -24.27 -2.82 -1.90
CA ASP A 33 -24.31 -2.35 -3.28
C ASP A 33 -25.09 -1.04 -3.45
N VAL A 34 -25.86 -0.91 -4.54
CA VAL A 34 -26.62 0.29 -4.87
C VAL A 34 -27.59 0.66 -3.75
N ARG A 35 -28.19 -0.33 -3.06
CA ARG A 35 -29.09 -0.08 -1.92
C ARG A 35 -28.32 0.51 -0.74
N GLY A 36 -27.12 0.02 -0.48
CA GLY A 36 -26.23 0.56 0.55
C GLY A 36 -25.76 1.97 0.26
N ILE A 37 -25.37 2.23 -0.98
CA ILE A 37 -24.99 3.57 -1.45
C ILE A 37 -26.16 4.54 -1.26
N GLN A 38 -27.37 4.16 -1.71
CA GLN A 38 -28.57 4.98 -1.55
C GLN A 38 -28.86 5.27 -0.06
N ALA A 39 -28.79 4.25 0.80
CA ALA A 39 -29.06 4.38 2.22
C ALA A 39 -28.03 5.28 2.94
N ALA A 40 -26.74 5.11 2.64
CA ALA A 40 -25.67 5.91 3.22
C ALA A 40 -25.80 7.40 2.84
N VAL A 41 -26.06 7.69 1.56
CA VAL A 41 -26.26 9.08 1.09
C VAL A 41 -27.52 9.69 1.70
N ALA A 42 -28.63 8.95 1.76
CA ALA A 42 -29.86 9.42 2.39
C ALA A 42 -29.69 9.70 3.90
N ALA A 43 -28.79 8.98 4.56
CA ALA A 43 -28.41 9.20 5.96
C ALA A 43 -27.38 10.34 6.15
N GLY A 44 -26.96 11.03 5.08
CA GLY A 44 -26.06 12.18 5.15
C GLY A 44 -24.57 11.84 5.10
N ALA A 45 -24.17 10.63 4.70
CA ALA A 45 -22.76 10.29 4.53
C ALA A 45 -22.12 11.16 3.44
N GLY A 46 -21.04 11.88 3.79
CA GLY A 46 -20.29 12.71 2.85
C GLY A 46 -19.21 11.97 2.06
N VAL A 47 -18.69 10.87 2.61
CA VAL A 47 -17.68 10.00 1.99
C VAL A 47 -18.14 8.55 2.09
N LEU A 48 -18.02 7.81 1.00
CA LEU A 48 -18.34 6.39 0.91
C LEU A 48 -17.07 5.58 0.68
N PHE A 49 -16.78 4.61 1.52
CA PHE A 49 -15.75 3.60 1.26
C PHE A 49 -16.39 2.40 0.59
N LEU A 50 -15.93 2.07 -0.61
CA LEU A 50 -16.51 1.05 -1.47
C LEU A 50 -15.41 0.18 -2.06
N ALA A 51 -15.56 -1.15 -1.96
CA ALA A 51 -14.62 -2.11 -2.51
C ALA A 51 -15.32 -3.22 -3.29
N ASP A 52 -14.74 -3.58 -4.44
CA ASP A 52 -14.91 -4.84 -5.17
C ASP A 52 -13.52 -5.47 -5.45
N ASP A 53 -13.48 -6.56 -6.22
CA ASP A 53 -12.25 -7.31 -6.53
C ASP A 53 -11.18 -6.49 -7.29
N HIS A 54 -11.55 -5.35 -7.88
CA HIS A 54 -10.70 -4.58 -8.77
C HIS A 54 -10.39 -3.17 -8.26
N ARG A 55 -11.27 -2.64 -7.41
CA ARG A 55 -11.17 -1.27 -6.90
C ARG A 55 -11.61 -1.23 -5.45
N PHE A 56 -10.77 -0.61 -4.64
CA PHE A 56 -11.13 -0.08 -3.35
C PHE A 56 -10.97 1.44 -3.39
N ILE A 57 -12.05 2.17 -3.14
CA ILE A 57 -12.10 3.63 -3.25
C ILE A 57 -12.74 4.29 -2.03
N ALA A 58 -12.33 5.53 -1.77
CA ALA A 58 -13.06 6.49 -0.97
C ALA A 58 -13.68 7.55 -1.89
N LEU A 59 -15.01 7.55 -2.01
CA LEU A 59 -15.78 8.47 -2.86
C LEU A 59 -16.37 9.59 -2.01
N ASN A 60 -15.88 10.82 -2.20
CA ASN A 60 -16.50 12.00 -1.60
C ASN A 60 -17.66 12.48 -2.49
N VAL A 61 -18.88 12.19 -2.07
CA VAL A 61 -20.10 12.54 -2.82
C VAL A 61 -20.44 14.03 -2.73
N THR A 62 -19.92 14.75 -1.74
CA THR A 62 -20.12 16.21 -1.61
C THR A 62 -19.23 17.00 -2.56
N ARG A 63 -18.02 16.51 -2.83
CA ARG A 63 -17.02 17.16 -3.69
C ARG A 63 -16.94 16.58 -5.10
N GLY A 64 -17.49 15.39 -5.31
CA GLY A 64 -17.43 14.69 -6.60
C GLY A 64 -16.02 14.18 -6.94
N CYS A 65 -15.24 13.77 -5.95
CA CYS A 65 -13.90 13.21 -6.14
C CYS A 65 -13.78 11.81 -5.52
N SER A 66 -12.81 11.03 -6.01
CA SER A 66 -12.51 9.70 -5.49
C SER A 66 -11.02 9.53 -5.24
N VAL A 67 -10.69 8.75 -4.22
CA VAL A 67 -9.31 8.33 -3.90
C VAL A 67 -9.23 6.83 -4.03
N ASP A 68 -8.32 6.35 -4.88
CA ASP A 68 -8.02 4.93 -5.02
C ASP A 68 -7.09 4.43 -3.89
N ASP A 69 -7.29 3.19 -3.47
CA ASP A 69 -6.47 2.53 -2.46
C ASP A 69 -5.01 2.35 -2.91
N ASP A 70 -4.77 1.85 -4.12
CA ASP A 70 -3.42 1.54 -4.61
C ASP A 70 -2.40 2.68 -4.39
N PRO A 71 -2.65 3.93 -4.84
CA PRO A 71 -1.76 5.05 -4.58
C PRO A 71 -1.79 5.50 -3.11
N ALA A 72 -2.91 5.39 -2.41
CA ALA A 72 -3.02 5.77 -1.00
C ALA A 72 -2.18 4.85 -0.10
N THR A 73 -2.26 3.54 -0.31
CA THR A 73 -1.44 2.51 0.32
C THR A 73 0.04 2.76 0.04
N ALA A 74 0.41 2.95 -1.23
CA ALA A 74 1.78 3.27 -1.59
C ALA A 74 2.32 4.52 -0.86
N ASP A 75 1.53 5.60 -0.83
CA ASP A 75 1.93 6.85 -0.17
C ASP A 75 2.07 6.70 1.34
N GLY A 76 1.17 5.95 2.00
CA GLY A 76 1.24 5.68 3.44
C GLY A 76 2.50 4.90 3.80
N TYR A 77 2.78 3.82 3.06
CA TYR A 77 3.97 3.00 3.30
C TYR A 77 5.28 3.71 2.98
N VAL A 78 5.34 4.49 1.89
CA VAL A 78 6.53 5.29 1.59
C VAL A 78 6.74 6.40 2.62
N ALA A 79 5.68 7.03 3.12
CA ALA A 79 5.78 8.01 4.20
C ALA A 79 6.28 7.38 5.51
N ALA A 80 5.77 6.19 5.86
CA ALA A 80 6.23 5.45 7.02
C ALA A 80 7.72 5.05 6.90
N LEU A 81 8.12 4.57 5.72
CA LEU A 81 9.52 4.26 5.42
C LEU A 81 10.40 5.51 5.56
N GLU A 82 10.01 6.63 4.95
CA GLU A 82 10.73 7.90 5.00
C GLU A 82 10.92 8.39 6.45
N ALA A 83 9.86 8.33 7.26
CA ALA A 83 9.91 8.73 8.66
C ALA A 83 10.86 7.84 9.48
N ALA A 84 10.76 6.52 9.32
CA ALA A 84 11.64 5.57 10.00
C ALA A 84 13.11 5.68 9.53
N ALA A 85 13.29 6.03 8.26
CA ALA A 85 14.58 6.20 7.60
C ALA A 85 15.29 7.51 7.95
N GLY A 86 14.58 8.53 8.44
CA GLY A 86 15.10 9.89 8.55
C GLY A 86 15.31 10.59 7.20
N GLY A 87 14.52 10.22 6.18
CA GLY A 87 14.60 10.76 4.81
C GLY A 87 15.05 9.73 3.77
N LEU A 88 14.67 9.97 2.50
CA LEU A 88 14.92 9.07 1.37
C LEU A 88 15.85 9.65 0.29
N GLY A 89 16.17 10.95 0.34
CA GLY A 89 17.00 11.61 -0.66
C GLY A 89 18.39 10.99 -0.78
N GLY A 90 18.78 10.61 -1.99
CA GLY A 90 20.07 9.98 -2.30
C GLY A 90 20.22 8.54 -1.82
N ARG A 91 19.16 7.93 -1.26
CA ARG A 91 19.20 6.56 -0.71
C ARG A 91 18.80 5.55 -1.77
N GLU A 92 19.44 4.38 -1.75
CA GLU A 92 18.95 3.24 -2.54
C GLU A 92 17.80 2.54 -1.80
N VAL A 93 16.70 2.28 -2.50
CA VAL A 93 15.54 1.56 -2.01
C VAL A 93 15.24 0.39 -2.94
N LEU A 94 15.12 -0.80 -2.35
CA LEU A 94 14.69 -1.99 -3.07
C LEU A 94 13.16 -2.08 -3.06
N LEU A 95 12.54 -2.11 -4.23
CA LEU A 95 11.11 -2.31 -4.40
C LEU A 95 10.85 -3.70 -4.97
N LEU A 96 10.07 -4.51 -4.25
CA LEU A 96 9.59 -5.80 -4.72
C LEU A 96 8.19 -5.63 -5.32
N GLY A 97 8.03 -6.03 -6.57
CA GLY A 97 6.77 -5.92 -7.30
C GLY A 97 6.52 -4.54 -7.90
N LEU A 98 6.10 -4.56 -9.15
CA LEU A 98 5.77 -3.41 -9.98
C LEU A 98 4.30 -3.44 -10.43
N GLY A 99 3.43 -3.98 -9.56
CA GLY A 99 1.97 -3.89 -9.69
C GLY A 99 1.42 -2.47 -9.46
N PRO A 100 0.11 -2.31 -9.28
CA PRO A 100 -0.51 -1.01 -9.04
C PRO A 100 0.10 -0.23 -7.86
N VAL A 101 0.16 -0.85 -6.67
CA VAL A 101 0.82 -0.28 -5.47
C VAL A 101 2.31 -0.05 -5.72
N GLY A 102 3.02 -1.03 -6.26
CA GLY A 102 4.47 -0.93 -6.53
C GLY A 102 4.83 0.23 -7.46
N ARG A 103 4.08 0.43 -8.55
CA ARG A 103 4.28 1.58 -9.45
C ARG A 103 4.01 2.92 -8.77
N ALA A 104 2.96 3.01 -7.95
CA ALA A 104 2.69 4.21 -7.17
C ALA A 104 3.81 4.49 -6.14
N ALA A 105 4.30 3.44 -5.47
CA ALA A 105 5.39 3.54 -4.50
C ALA A 105 6.69 4.00 -5.19
N ALA A 106 7.05 3.41 -6.33
CA ALA A 106 8.20 3.84 -7.12
C ALA A 106 8.14 5.33 -7.48
N ARG A 107 7.01 5.82 -8.00
CA ARG A 107 6.84 7.26 -8.31
C ARG A 107 7.08 8.12 -7.07
N ARG A 108 6.54 7.69 -5.93
CA ARG A 108 6.68 8.42 -4.67
C ARG A 108 8.11 8.43 -4.16
N LEU A 109 8.81 7.29 -4.20
CA LEU A 109 10.21 7.15 -3.82
C LEU A 109 11.12 8.05 -4.68
N ILE A 110 10.92 8.03 -6.00
CA ILE A 110 11.67 8.88 -6.95
C ILE A 110 11.41 10.36 -6.67
N ALA A 111 10.14 10.75 -6.45
CA ALA A 111 9.80 12.12 -6.08
C ALA A 111 10.41 12.57 -4.74
N LYS A 112 10.83 11.63 -3.88
CA LYS A 112 11.57 11.87 -2.63
C LYS A 112 13.09 11.84 -2.82
N GLY A 113 13.57 11.67 -4.05
CA GLY A 113 14.98 11.64 -4.40
C GLY A 113 15.68 10.32 -4.12
N ALA A 114 14.94 9.22 -3.93
CA ALA A 114 15.54 7.89 -3.80
C ALA A 114 15.96 7.32 -5.17
N SER A 115 17.00 6.49 -5.15
CA SER A 115 17.36 5.60 -6.26
C SER A 115 16.60 4.29 -6.10
N VAL A 116 15.72 3.94 -7.04
CA VAL A 116 14.84 2.78 -6.92
C VAL A 116 15.38 1.59 -7.71
N LEU A 117 15.76 0.54 -6.98
CA LEU A 117 16.06 -0.78 -7.55
C LEU A 117 14.80 -1.65 -7.48
N VAL A 118 14.49 -2.38 -8.54
CA VAL A 118 13.24 -3.14 -8.66
C VAL A 118 13.52 -4.62 -8.86
N VAL A 119 12.76 -5.46 -8.15
CA VAL A 119 12.65 -6.90 -8.40
C VAL A 119 11.25 -7.17 -8.90
N GLU A 120 11.13 -7.45 -10.19
CA GLU A 120 9.87 -7.79 -10.86
C GLU A 120 10.14 -8.92 -11.87
N PRO A 121 9.53 -10.10 -11.69
CA PRO A 121 9.68 -11.23 -12.62
C PRO A 121 9.09 -10.99 -14.00
N ASP A 122 8.09 -10.11 -14.11
CA ASP A 122 7.45 -9.77 -15.37
C ASP A 122 8.21 -8.63 -16.07
N GLU A 123 9.08 -8.99 -17.03
CA GLU A 123 9.88 -8.04 -17.80
C GLU A 123 9.00 -7.03 -18.55
N GLU A 124 7.81 -7.41 -19.01
CA GLU A 124 6.90 -6.51 -19.71
C GLU A 124 6.41 -5.39 -18.78
N ARG A 125 6.20 -5.68 -17.49
CA ARG A 125 5.85 -4.64 -16.50
C ARG A 125 6.98 -3.65 -16.28
N VAL A 126 8.23 -4.12 -16.25
CA VAL A 126 9.40 -3.24 -16.11
C VAL A 126 9.49 -2.32 -17.33
N VAL A 127 9.40 -2.88 -18.53
CA VAL A 127 9.43 -2.11 -19.79
C VAL A 127 8.29 -1.10 -19.81
N ALA A 128 7.05 -1.52 -19.57
CA ALA A 128 5.89 -0.63 -19.58
C ALA A 128 6.01 0.51 -18.56
N ALA A 129 6.60 0.27 -17.39
CA ALA A 129 6.85 1.31 -16.40
C ALA A 129 7.92 2.32 -16.87
N GLN A 130 9.00 1.85 -17.49
CA GLN A 130 10.05 2.70 -18.05
C GLN A 130 9.54 3.53 -19.23
N GLU A 131 8.68 2.96 -20.08
CA GLU A 131 8.06 3.67 -21.21
C GLU A 131 7.18 4.86 -20.76
N VAL A 132 6.56 4.76 -19.58
CA VAL A 132 5.80 5.87 -18.98
C VAL A 132 6.68 6.80 -18.12
N GLY A 133 8.01 6.69 -18.24
CA GLY A 133 8.98 7.59 -17.62
C GLY A 133 9.34 7.27 -16.17
N LEU A 134 9.08 6.05 -15.69
CA LEU A 134 9.47 5.65 -14.36
C LEU A 134 10.96 5.28 -14.31
N GLU A 135 11.76 6.08 -13.59
CA GLU A 135 13.20 5.87 -13.42
C GLU A 135 13.52 4.76 -12.40
N VAL A 136 13.32 3.50 -12.80
CA VAL A 136 13.62 2.31 -12.00
C VAL A 136 14.69 1.45 -12.66
N LYS A 137 15.52 0.80 -11.84
CA LYS A 137 16.54 -0.15 -12.31
C LYS A 137 16.19 -1.57 -11.86
N ALA A 138 15.88 -2.45 -12.81
CA ALA A 138 15.68 -3.86 -12.53
C ALA A 138 16.98 -4.52 -12.01
N VAL A 139 16.85 -5.36 -11.00
CA VAL A 139 17.94 -6.13 -10.38
C VAL A 139 17.44 -7.50 -9.92
N GLU A 140 18.35 -8.45 -9.79
CA GLU A 140 18.08 -9.71 -9.09
C GLU A 140 17.88 -9.48 -7.59
N LEU A 141 17.03 -10.30 -6.96
CA LEU A 141 16.68 -10.18 -5.53
C LEU A 141 17.92 -10.13 -4.63
N ALA A 142 18.84 -11.08 -4.79
CA ALA A 142 20.08 -11.15 -3.99
C ALA A 142 20.98 -9.91 -4.20
N ALA A 143 21.03 -9.38 -5.43
CA ALA A 143 21.80 -8.18 -5.74
C ALA A 143 21.16 -6.92 -5.13
N GLY A 144 19.83 -6.88 -5.05
CA GLY A 144 19.10 -5.82 -4.36
C GLY A 144 19.31 -5.85 -2.85
N LEU A 145 19.10 -7.01 -2.22
CA LEU A 145 19.18 -7.19 -0.77
C LEU A 145 20.59 -6.96 -0.21
N SER A 146 21.64 -7.31 -0.97
CA SER A 146 23.03 -7.04 -0.57
C SER A 146 23.41 -5.56 -0.60
N ARG A 147 22.58 -4.68 -1.20
CA ARG A 147 22.88 -3.25 -1.41
C ARG A 147 21.93 -2.31 -0.67
N CYS A 148 20.67 -2.71 -0.49
CA CYS A 148 19.63 -1.83 0.02
C CYS A 148 19.25 -2.19 1.46
N ALA A 149 19.48 -1.28 2.39
CA ALA A 149 18.92 -1.37 3.75
C ALA A 149 17.46 -0.86 3.83
N LEU A 150 16.93 -0.28 2.76
CA LEU A 150 15.53 0.13 2.68
C LEU A 150 14.79 -0.74 1.68
N VAL A 151 13.69 -1.34 2.12
CA VAL A 151 12.89 -2.25 1.29
C VAL A 151 11.43 -1.82 1.31
N VAL A 152 10.80 -1.81 0.15
CA VAL A 152 9.35 -1.77 -0.02
C VAL A 152 8.91 -3.08 -0.66
N ASP A 153 8.04 -3.83 0.01
CA ASP A 153 7.46 -5.06 -0.53
C ASP A 153 6.00 -4.85 -0.92
N ALA A 154 5.76 -4.67 -2.21
CA ALA A 154 4.43 -4.56 -2.81
C ALA A 154 4.13 -5.78 -3.71
N SER A 155 4.68 -6.94 -3.35
CA SER A 155 4.51 -8.20 -4.07
C SER A 155 3.61 -9.17 -3.32
N PRO A 156 3.00 -10.16 -4.00
CA PRO A 156 2.29 -11.27 -3.34
C PRO A 156 3.22 -12.44 -2.99
N ALA A 157 4.55 -12.24 -3.02
CA ALA A 157 5.51 -13.32 -2.81
C ALA A 157 5.65 -13.62 -1.31
N ALA A 158 5.49 -14.89 -0.92
CA ALA A 158 5.57 -15.28 0.49
C ALA A 158 6.99 -15.71 0.87
N ALA A 159 7.52 -15.18 1.98
CA ALA A 159 8.63 -15.79 2.72
C ALA A 159 9.91 -16.07 1.88
N ILE A 160 10.21 -15.18 0.93
CA ILE A 160 11.40 -15.24 0.05
C ILE A 160 12.63 -14.50 0.61
N ILE A 161 12.47 -13.71 1.69
CA ILE A 161 13.56 -12.98 2.37
C ILE A 161 13.78 -13.56 3.77
N ASN A 162 14.99 -14.06 4.01
CA ASN A 162 15.42 -14.66 5.27
C ASN A 162 16.21 -13.67 6.13
N THR A 163 16.50 -14.06 7.37
CA THR A 163 17.30 -13.25 8.29
C THR A 163 18.70 -12.95 7.74
N ASP A 164 19.30 -13.91 7.03
CA ASP A 164 20.65 -13.78 6.46
C ASP A 164 20.72 -12.77 5.30
N ASP A 165 19.57 -12.42 4.71
CA ASP A 165 19.47 -11.42 3.66
C ASP A 165 19.39 -9.98 4.22
N LEU A 166 19.25 -9.82 5.53
CA LEU A 166 19.06 -8.51 6.17
C LEU A 166 20.41 -7.83 6.43
N LEU A 167 20.59 -6.66 5.82
CA LEU A 167 21.68 -5.77 6.22
C LEU A 167 21.48 -5.19 7.64
N PRO A 168 22.56 -4.81 8.34
CA PRO A 168 22.46 -4.03 9.56
C PRO A 168 21.65 -2.75 9.33
N GLY A 169 20.66 -2.50 10.18
CA GLY A 169 19.82 -1.32 10.05
C GLY A 169 18.70 -1.42 9.02
N THR A 170 18.44 -2.59 8.40
CA THR A 170 17.34 -2.74 7.45
C THR A 170 15.99 -2.26 7.99
N ILE A 171 15.23 -1.54 7.16
CA ILE A 171 13.84 -1.13 7.39
C ILE A 171 13.01 -1.58 6.19
N ALA A 172 11.88 -2.24 6.47
CA ALA A 172 10.99 -2.78 5.47
C ALA A 172 9.59 -2.20 5.62
N ALA A 173 9.07 -1.60 4.56
CA ALA A 173 7.68 -1.17 4.42
C ALA A 173 6.95 -2.20 3.55
N VAL A 174 5.98 -2.91 4.13
CA VAL A 174 5.47 -4.18 3.56
C VAL A 174 3.96 -4.10 3.38
N PRO A 175 3.44 -3.42 2.34
CA PRO A 175 2.03 -3.52 1.96
C PRO A 175 1.65 -4.91 1.41
N GLY A 176 2.62 -5.68 0.89
CA GLY A 176 2.41 -6.99 0.29
C GLY A 176 1.76 -8.01 1.23
N LEU A 177 0.81 -8.77 0.70
CA LEU A 177 0.15 -9.86 1.40
C LEU A 177 0.15 -11.13 0.50
N PRO A 178 0.72 -12.25 0.96
CA PRO A 178 1.52 -12.40 2.19
C PRO A 178 2.86 -11.65 2.13
N SER A 179 3.46 -11.36 3.29
CA SER A 179 4.77 -10.70 3.39
C SER A 179 5.89 -11.54 2.76
N ALA A 180 6.78 -10.89 1.99
CA ALA A 180 8.00 -11.49 1.44
C ALA A 180 9.02 -11.91 2.50
N PHE A 181 8.94 -11.36 3.71
CA PHE A 181 9.84 -11.72 4.81
C PHE A 181 9.36 -12.97 5.53
N THR A 182 10.26 -13.91 5.80
CA THR A 182 9.97 -15.05 6.68
C THR A 182 9.63 -14.59 8.10
N PRO A 183 8.90 -15.37 8.91
CA PRO A 183 8.63 -15.02 10.31
C PRO A 183 9.89 -14.71 11.13
N ALA A 184 11.00 -15.41 10.86
CA ALA A 184 12.29 -15.15 11.51
C ALA A 184 12.87 -13.77 11.12
N ALA A 185 12.78 -13.41 9.84
CA ALA A 185 13.22 -12.10 9.35
C ALA A 185 12.33 -10.96 9.91
N GLN A 186 11.01 -11.18 9.97
CA GLN A 186 10.06 -10.24 10.60
C GLN A 186 10.43 -10.01 12.07
N ALA A 187 10.68 -11.07 12.82
CA ALA A 187 11.09 -10.99 14.22
C ALA A 187 12.43 -10.25 14.40
N ALA A 188 13.41 -10.49 13.50
CA ALA A 188 14.70 -9.81 13.54
C ALA A 188 14.62 -8.30 13.21
N LEU A 189 13.68 -7.91 12.36
CA LEU A 189 13.40 -6.50 12.06
C LEU A 189 12.67 -5.81 13.21
N GLY A 190 11.76 -6.51 13.88
CA GLY A 190 10.92 -5.95 14.93
C GLY A 190 10.11 -4.76 14.42
N ALA A 191 10.13 -3.63 15.12
CA ALA A 191 9.44 -2.41 14.71
C ALA A 191 9.89 -1.82 13.35
N ARG A 192 11.02 -2.30 12.80
CA ARG A 192 11.49 -1.92 11.45
C ARG A 192 10.81 -2.70 10.33
N HIS A 193 10.02 -3.72 10.66
CA HIS A 193 9.07 -4.36 9.75
C HIS A 193 7.74 -3.64 9.89
N ILE A 194 7.54 -2.63 9.04
CA ILE A 194 6.31 -1.84 8.98
C ILE A 194 5.35 -2.62 8.11
N HIS A 195 4.44 -3.37 8.73
CA HIS A 195 3.44 -4.19 8.06
C HIS A 195 2.09 -4.05 8.75
N GLU A 196 1.11 -3.58 8.01
CA GLU A 196 -0.27 -3.46 8.44
C GLU A 196 -1.21 -3.61 7.23
N PRO A 197 -2.10 -4.61 7.21
CA PRO A 197 -2.75 -5.05 5.98
C PRO A 197 -3.85 -4.12 5.42
N LEU A 198 -4.27 -3.06 6.12
CA LEU A 198 -5.41 -2.23 5.66
C LEU A 198 -5.41 -0.78 6.17
N ALA A 199 -5.27 -0.57 7.48
CA ALA A 199 -5.38 0.72 8.14
C ALA A 199 -4.49 1.84 7.56
N ILE A 200 -3.24 1.57 7.17
CA ILE A 200 -2.34 2.59 6.60
C ILE A 200 -2.93 3.16 5.30
N GLY A 201 -3.39 2.28 4.40
CA GLY A 201 -4.03 2.69 3.14
C GLY A 201 -5.32 3.46 3.39
N VAL A 202 -6.21 2.90 4.22
CA VAL A 202 -7.49 3.53 4.61
C VAL A 202 -7.28 4.91 5.24
N ALA A 203 -6.27 5.08 6.08
CA ALA A 203 -5.98 6.37 6.70
C ALA A 203 -5.60 7.43 5.67
N VAL A 204 -4.76 7.08 4.70
CA VAL A 204 -4.38 7.99 3.61
C VAL A 204 -5.58 8.30 2.71
N MET A 205 -6.41 7.30 2.39
CA MET A 205 -7.65 7.49 1.64
C MET A 205 -8.59 8.46 2.34
N ALA A 206 -8.82 8.27 3.64
CA ALA A 206 -9.71 9.10 4.44
C ALA A 206 -9.25 10.57 4.46
N VAL A 207 -7.97 10.79 4.75
CA VAL A 207 -7.39 12.15 4.76
C VAL A 207 -7.52 12.81 3.40
N ARG A 208 -7.23 12.10 2.31
CA ARG A 208 -7.32 12.66 0.94
C ARG A 208 -8.75 12.88 0.47
N ALA A 209 -9.70 12.07 0.93
CA ALA A 209 -11.09 12.23 0.55
C ALA A 209 -11.73 13.47 1.19
N VAL A 210 -11.22 13.93 2.34
CA VAL A 210 -11.77 15.09 3.07
C VAL A 210 -10.99 16.39 2.86
N LEU A 211 -9.71 16.33 2.49
CA LEU A 211 -8.89 17.50 2.13
C LEU A 211 -9.28 18.10 0.79
#